data_AF-A0A7V6PBE3-F1
#
_entry.id   AF-A0A7V6PBE3-F1
#
_cell.length_a   1.000
_cell.length_b   1.000
_cell.length_c   1.000
_cell.angle_alpha   90.00
_cell.angle_beta   90.00
_cell.angle_gamma   90.00
#
_symmetry.space_group_name_H-M   'P 1'
#
loop_
_entity.id
_entity.type
_entity.pdbx_description
1 polymer ?
#
loop_
_entity_poly.entity_id
_entity_poly.type
_entity_poly.pdbx_seq_one_letter_code
_entity_poly.pdbx_strand_id
1 'polypeptide(L)'
;AGRSFMALANYYRHEGLIEDEIAPEIMQLATPRLRERAKLLGALLRVVYLLSASMPGVIPRLFWREEENGIALVVPGDLADLISDRPEGRLQQLAKLTGKNIYFAVGDGAIEGTRE
;
A
#
# COMPACT_ATOMS: atom_id res chain seq x y z
N ALA A 1 -19.50 11.24 -4.29
CA ALA A 1 -18.08 11.14 -4.67
C ALA A 1 -17.20 10.60 -3.53
N GLY A 2 -17.10 11.28 -2.37
CA GLY A 2 -16.20 10.82 -1.28
C GLY A 2 -16.58 9.48 -0.63
N ARG A 3 -17.88 9.24 -0.40
CA ARG A 3 -18.35 7.98 0.24
C ARG A 3 -18.07 6.74 -0.61
N SER A 4 -18.30 6.81 -1.91
CA SER A 4 -18.02 5.70 -2.84
C SER A 4 -16.52 5.40 -2.93
N PHE A 5 -15.68 6.44 -2.93
CA PHE A 5 -14.23 6.26 -2.81
C PHE A 5 -13.82 5.51 -1.52
N MET A 6 -14.32 5.93 -0.36
CA MET A 6 -13.99 5.30 0.92
C MET A 6 -14.49 3.85 1.00
N ALA A 7 -15.71 3.58 0.48
CA ALA A 7 -16.26 2.24 0.44
C ALA A 7 -15.37 1.31 -0.41
N LEU A 8 -15.00 1.75 -1.62
CA LEU A 8 -14.13 0.98 -2.51
C LEU A 8 -12.72 0.80 -1.92
N ALA A 9 -12.14 1.84 -1.32
CA ALA A 9 -10.80 1.74 -0.73
C ALA A 9 -10.75 0.71 0.40
N ASN A 10 -11.78 0.67 1.25
CA ASN A 10 -11.90 -0.35 2.29
C ASN A 10 -12.19 -1.73 1.71
N TYR A 11 -13.06 -1.85 0.71
CA TYR A 11 -13.28 -3.12 0.01
C TYR A 11 -11.95 -3.66 -0.52
N TYR A 12 -11.19 -2.88 -1.28
CA TYR A 12 -9.93 -3.34 -1.85
C TYR A 12 -8.88 -3.68 -0.78
N ARG A 13 -8.88 -2.96 0.35
CA ARG A 13 -8.01 -3.26 1.49
C ARG A 13 -8.28 -4.65 2.05
N HIS A 14 -9.55 -5.01 2.25
CA HIS A 14 -9.94 -6.25 2.92
C HIS A 14 -10.04 -7.43 1.94
N GLU A 15 -10.84 -7.30 0.89
CA GLU A 15 -11.13 -8.38 -0.06
C GLU A 15 -10.04 -8.55 -1.13
N GLY A 16 -9.23 -7.52 -1.35
CA GLY A 16 -8.18 -7.52 -2.38
C GLY A 16 -8.63 -6.85 -3.67
N LEU A 17 -7.80 -6.96 -4.71
CA LEU A 17 -7.89 -6.09 -5.89
C LEU A 17 -8.83 -6.62 -7.00
N ILE A 18 -9.49 -7.76 -6.73
CA ILE A 18 -10.45 -8.42 -7.62
C ILE A 18 -11.83 -7.79 -7.39
N GLU A 19 -12.54 -7.53 -8.48
CA GLU A 19 -13.81 -6.78 -8.46
C GLU A 19 -15.05 -7.67 -8.61
N ASP A 20 -14.86 -8.99 -8.70
CA ASP A 20 -15.93 -9.96 -9.02
C ASP A 20 -17.09 -9.93 -8.01
N GLU A 21 -16.83 -9.58 -6.75
CA GLU A 21 -17.84 -9.51 -5.69
C GLU A 21 -18.38 -8.09 -5.44
N ILE A 22 -17.90 -7.07 -6.17
CA ILE A 22 -18.41 -5.71 -6.01
C ILE A 22 -19.69 -5.54 -6.83
N ALA A 23 -20.77 -5.14 -6.15
CA ALA A 23 -22.02 -4.75 -6.79
C ALA A 23 -21.77 -3.66 -7.87
N PRO A 24 -22.16 -3.87 -9.15
CA PRO A 24 -21.92 -2.94 -10.24
C PRO A 24 -22.41 -1.51 -9.98
N GLU A 25 -23.49 -1.37 -9.21
CA GLU A 25 -24.07 -0.10 -8.80
C GLU A 25 -23.08 0.73 -7.98
N ILE A 26 -22.30 0.10 -7.10
CA ILE A 26 -21.28 0.79 -6.29
C ILE A 26 -20.15 1.31 -7.18
N MET A 27 -19.76 0.53 -8.20
CA MET A 27 -18.73 0.91 -9.16
C MET A 27 -19.15 2.11 -10.02
N GLN A 28 -20.44 2.22 -10.35
CA GLN A 28 -21.00 3.35 -11.09
C GLN A 28 -21.04 4.65 -10.27
N LEU A 29 -21.08 4.57 -8.93
CA LEU A 29 -21.07 5.74 -8.04
C LEU A 29 -19.71 6.44 -7.91
N ALA A 30 -18.64 5.84 -8.45
CA ALA A 30 -17.29 6.41 -8.45
C ALA A 30 -16.80 6.64 -9.88
N THR A 31 -16.29 7.84 -10.14
CA THR A 31 -15.63 8.14 -11.42
C THR A 31 -14.44 7.19 -11.62
N PRO A 32 -14.03 6.91 -12.87
CA PRO A 32 -12.88 6.03 -13.14
C PRO A 32 -11.64 6.40 -12.32
N ARG A 33 -11.31 7.69 -12.24
CA ARG A 33 -10.20 8.22 -11.44
C ARG A 33 -10.32 7.92 -9.94
N LEU A 34 -11.53 7.97 -9.38
CA LEU A 34 -11.75 7.63 -7.96
C LEU A 34 -11.62 6.13 -7.72
N ARG A 35 -12.08 5.30 -8.66
CA ARG A 35 -11.92 3.84 -8.60
C ARG A 35 -10.44 3.44 -8.60
N GLU A 36 -9.65 3.99 -9.52
CA GLU A 36 -8.20 3.76 -9.58
C GLU A 36 -7.49 4.17 -8.30
N ARG A 37 -7.81 5.37 -7.77
CA ARG A 37 -7.23 5.85 -6.52
C ARG A 37 -7.63 5.02 -5.31
N ALA A 38 -8.88 4.56 -5.26
CA ALA A 38 -9.37 3.68 -4.20
C ALA A 38 -8.64 2.33 -4.24
N LYS A 39 -8.45 1.76 -5.43
CA LYS A 39 -7.69 0.51 -5.63
C LYS A 39 -6.22 0.67 -5.23
N LEU A 40 -5.59 1.78 -5.62
CA LEU A 40 -4.23 2.11 -5.21
C LEU A 40 -4.10 2.24 -3.69
N LEU A 41 -5.01 2.97 -3.03
CA LEU A 41 -5.01 3.11 -1.58
C LEU A 41 -5.19 1.75 -0.88
N GLY A 42 -6.14 0.93 -1.34
CA GLY A 42 -6.35 -0.42 -0.83
C GLY A 42 -5.09 -1.29 -0.96
N ALA A 43 -4.42 -1.26 -2.11
CA ALA A 43 -3.17 -1.98 -2.34
C ALA A 43 -2.05 -1.52 -1.41
N LEU A 44 -1.86 -0.20 -1.25
CA LEU A 44 -0.86 0.36 -0.33
C LEU A 44 -1.12 -0.07 1.12
N LEU A 45 -2.37 0.02 1.58
CA LEU A 45 -2.77 -0.38 2.93
C LEU A 45 -2.51 -1.87 3.20
N ARG A 46 -2.67 -2.73 2.18
CA ARG A 46 -2.37 -4.17 2.30
C ARG A 46 -0.90 -4.47 2.48
N VAL A 47 -0.02 -3.67 1.89
CA VAL A 47 1.43 -3.78 2.09
C VAL A 47 1.80 -3.34 3.50
N VAL A 48 1.47 -2.10 3.88
CA VAL A 48 1.90 -1.53 5.17
C VAL A 48 1.23 -2.18 6.38
N TYR A 49 0.05 -2.80 6.22
CA TYR A 49 -0.61 -3.55 7.30
C TYR A 49 0.23 -4.73 7.78
N LEU A 50 0.91 -5.43 6.87
CA LEU A 50 1.73 -6.59 7.23
C LEU A 50 3.00 -6.22 7.98
N LEU A 51 3.49 -4.98 7.79
CA LEU A 51 4.64 -4.45 8.51
C LEU A 51 4.22 -3.82 9.85
N SER A 52 3.05 -3.18 9.90
CA SER A 52 2.61 -2.44 11.09
C SER A 52 1.77 -3.26 12.07
N ALA A 53 1.12 -4.34 11.62
CA ALA A 53 0.09 -5.06 12.38
C ALA A 53 -1.01 -4.13 12.95
N SER A 54 -1.29 -3.01 12.26
CA SER A 54 -2.19 -1.95 12.75
C SER A 54 -1.75 -1.28 14.06
N MET A 55 -0.47 -1.41 14.44
CA MET A 55 0.11 -0.75 15.60
C MET A 55 0.68 0.63 15.22
N PRO A 56 0.54 1.64 16.10
CA PRO A 56 1.16 2.94 15.90
C PRO A 56 2.69 2.84 15.93
N GLY A 57 3.36 3.86 15.38
CA GLY A 57 4.82 3.97 15.43
C GLY A 57 5.59 3.21 14.36
N VAL A 58 4.96 2.29 13.62
CA VAL A 58 5.63 1.54 12.53
C VAL A 58 5.57 2.28 11.19
N ILE A 59 4.37 2.62 10.71
CA ILE A 59 4.18 3.26 9.40
C ILE A 59 5.04 4.53 9.20
N PRO A 60 5.17 5.44 10.19
CA PRO A 60 5.98 6.65 10.03
C PRO A 60 7.48 6.39 9.78
N ARG A 61 7.96 5.19 10.09
CA ARG A 61 9.35 4.78 9.90
C ARG A 61 9.59 4.18 8.51
N LEU A 62 8.53 3.84 7.77
CA LEU A 62 8.61 3.31 6.42
C LEU A 62 8.63 4.47 5.42
N PHE A 63 9.48 4.41 4.40
CA PHE A 63 9.52 5.47 3.38
C PHE A 63 9.77 4.91 1.98
N TRP A 64 9.27 5.63 0.98
CA TRP A 64 9.50 5.32 -0.42
C TRP A 64 10.75 6.06 -0.90
N ARG A 65 11.64 5.35 -1.59
CA ARG A 65 12.84 5.92 -2.22
C ARG A 65 12.89 5.52 -3.68
N GLU A 66 13.07 6.51 -4.55
CA GLU A 66 13.35 6.26 -5.96
C GLU A 66 14.81 5.85 -6.11
N GLU A 67 15.05 4.78 -6.88
CA GLU A 67 16.36 4.21 -7.14
C GLU A 67 16.47 3.90 -8.65
N GLU A 68 17.68 3.68 -9.17
CA GLU A 68 17.90 3.47 -10.61
C GLU A 68 17.03 2.35 -11.21
N ASN A 69 16.77 1.30 -10.41
CA ASN A 69 16.04 0.12 -10.84
C ASN A 69 14.55 0.16 -10.50
N GLY A 70 14.03 1.20 -9.81
CA GLY A 70 12.62 1.25 -9.43
C GLY A 70 12.34 2.08 -8.18
N ILE A 71 11.33 1.68 -7.42
CA ILE A 71 10.94 2.33 -6.17
C ILE A 71 11.09 1.33 -5.01
N ALA A 72 11.95 1.66 -4.07
CA ALA A 72 12.12 0.90 -2.85
C ALA A 72 11.12 1.35 -1.78
N LEU A 73 10.42 0.41 -1.15
CA LEU A 73 9.84 0.61 0.17
C LEU A 73 10.91 0.26 1.21
N VAL A 74 11.49 1.28 1.81
CA VAL A 74 12.57 1.12 2.78
C VAL A 74 12.00 0.79 4.15
N VAL A 75 12.48 -0.30 4.72
CA VAL A 75 12.12 -0.84 6.03
C VAL A 75 13.33 -0.70 6.95
N PRO A 76 13.15 -0.15 8.18
CA PRO A 76 14.21 -0.11 9.19
C PRO A 76 14.81 -1.48 9.49
N GLY A 77 16.10 -1.52 9.86
CA GLY A 77 16.82 -2.77 10.14
C GLY A 77 16.18 -3.63 11.22
N ASP A 78 15.62 -3.03 12.27
CA ASP A 78 14.91 -3.73 13.36
C ASP A 78 13.55 -4.30 12.94
N LEU A 79 13.04 -3.95 11.76
CA LEU A 79 11.82 -4.49 11.16
C LEU A 79 12.11 -5.39 9.95
N ALA A 80 13.38 -5.64 9.61
CA ALA A 80 13.77 -6.41 8.44
C ALA A 80 13.19 -7.82 8.44
N ASP A 81 13.09 -8.46 9.61
CA ASP A 81 12.52 -9.79 9.78
C ASP A 81 11.02 -9.88 9.44
N LEU A 82 10.32 -8.74 9.30
CA LEU A 82 8.95 -8.70 8.83
C LEU A 82 8.83 -8.86 7.31
N ILE A 83 9.92 -8.67 6.55
CA ILE A 83 9.95 -8.94 5.11
C ILE A 83 9.93 -10.45 4.91
N SER A 84 8.80 -10.93 4.41
CA SER A 84 8.54 -12.34 4.16
C SER A 84 7.66 -12.50 2.92
N ASP A 85 7.41 -13.75 2.50
CA ASP A 85 6.64 -14.08 1.29
C ASP A 85 5.28 -13.35 1.21
N ARG A 86 4.61 -13.17 2.35
CA ARG A 86 3.28 -12.55 2.39
C ARG A 86 3.33 -11.04 2.09
N PRO A 87 4.13 -10.21 2.80
CA PRO A 87 4.42 -8.83 2.39
C PRO A 87 4.92 -8.70 0.96
N GLU A 88 5.85 -9.57 0.54
CA GLU A 88 6.38 -9.54 -0.83
C GLU A 88 5.28 -9.75 -1.86
N GLY A 89 4.42 -10.74 -1.65
CA GLY A 89 3.27 -10.98 -2.52
C GLY A 89 2.33 -9.77 -2.63
N ARG A 90 2.15 -9.00 -1.54
CA ARG A 90 1.36 -7.74 -1.58
C ARG A 90 2.10 -6.64 -2.33
N LEU A 91 3.40 -6.52 -2.15
CA LEU A 91 4.20 -5.53 -2.86
C LEU A 91 4.23 -5.81 -4.36
N GLN A 92 4.32 -7.08 -4.77
CA GLN A 92 4.23 -7.49 -6.17
C GLN A 92 2.85 -7.21 -6.78
N GLN A 93 1.77 -7.34 -6.00
CA GLN A 93 0.43 -6.90 -6.44
C GLN A 93 0.38 -5.38 -6.69
N LEU A 94 1.01 -4.59 -5.82
CA LEU A 94 1.13 -3.15 -6.00
C LEU A 94 2.01 -2.78 -7.20
N ALA A 95 3.12 -3.47 -7.41
CA ALA A 95 4.00 -3.31 -8.57
C ALA A 95 3.22 -3.51 -9.88
N LYS A 96 2.48 -4.63 -9.98
CA LYS A 96 1.60 -4.92 -11.13
C LYS A 96 0.52 -3.87 -11.32
N LEU A 97 -0.13 -3.42 -10.25
CA LEU A 97 -1.19 -2.40 -10.32
C LEU A 97 -0.66 -1.05 -10.84
N THR A 98 0.55 -0.67 -10.45
CA THR A 98 1.14 0.63 -10.79
C THR A 98 1.96 0.61 -12.08
N GLY A 99 2.30 -0.58 -12.59
CA GLY A 99 3.22 -0.76 -13.71
C GLY A 99 4.66 -0.33 -13.39
N LYS A 100 5.02 -0.27 -12.10
CA LYS A 100 6.34 0.17 -11.63
C LYS A 100 7.10 -1.02 -11.05
N ASN A 101 8.43 -1.03 -11.19
CA ASN A 101 9.26 -1.95 -10.41
C ASN A 101 9.29 -1.46 -8.96
N ILE A 102 8.77 -2.28 -8.05
CA ILE A 102 8.66 -1.96 -6.62
C ILE A 102 9.20 -3.13 -5.81
N TYR A 103 10.09 -2.85 -4.86
CA TYR A 103 10.75 -3.85 -4.02
C TYR A 103 10.96 -3.34 -2.60
N PHE A 104 11.22 -4.26 -1.66
CA PHE A 104 11.65 -3.89 -0.31
C PHE A 104 13.15 -3.63 -0.29
N ALA A 105 13.57 -2.65 0.49
CA ALA A 105 14.97 -2.46 0.85
C ALA A 105 15.07 -2.33 2.37
N VAL A 106 16.20 -2.77 2.95
CA VAL A 106 16.49 -2.55 4.36
C VAL A 106 17.44 -1.37 4.49
N GLY A 107 17.15 -0.44 5.39
CA GLY A 107 18.04 0.70 5.65
C GLY A 107 17.55 1.59 6.78
N ASP A 108 18.48 2.36 7.35
CA ASP A 108 18.17 3.28 8.43
C ASP A 108 17.58 4.60 7.89
N GLY A 109 16.31 4.82 8.19
CA GLY A 109 15.48 6.01 7.87
C GLY A 109 14.01 5.60 8.05
N ALA A 110 13.06 6.39 8.54
CA ALA A 110 12.97 7.82 8.72
C ALA A 110 12.82 8.21 10.20
N ILE A 111 13.84 8.83 10.80
CA ILE A 111 13.68 9.69 11.99
C ILE A 111 14.66 10.87 11.88
N GLU A 112 14.40 11.80 10.96
CA GLU A 112 15.05 13.14 10.99
C GLU A 112 14.05 14.31 10.81
N GLY A 113 12.73 14.09 10.94
CA GLY A 113 11.74 15.08 10.48
C GLY A 113 10.61 15.51 11.41
N THR A 114 10.51 15.08 12.67
CA THR A 114 9.35 15.45 13.53
C THR A 114 9.76 16.01 14.90
N ARG A 115 10.89 16.71 14.97
CA ARG A 115 11.16 17.61 16.10
C ARG A 115 10.87 19.05 15.67
N GLU A 116 9.61 19.45 15.84
CA GLU A 116 9.23 20.83 16.17
C GLU A 116 8.49 20.80 17.50
#